data_AF-A0A1F8X888-F1
#
_entry.id   AF-A0A1F8X888-F1
#
_cell.length_a   1.000
_cell.length_b   1.000
_cell.length_c   1.000
_cell.angle_alpha   90.00
_cell.angle_beta   90.00
_cell.angle_gamma   90.00
#
_symmetry.space_group_name_H-M   'P 1'
#
loop_
_entity.id
_entity.type
_entity.pdbx_description
1 polymer ?
#
loop_
_entity_poly.entity_id
_entity_poly.type
_entity_poly.pdbx_seq_one_letter_code
_entity_poly.pdbx_strand_id
1 'polypeptide(L)'
;MLGKLARWMRTLGYDVEYDTHIEDTELIKRATAEQRLILTRDTRLIERRGARKRVFFIKSDLVGEQLRQVAGEFPPDDSLLLTRCLRCNALLKDVPKESVKAKVPPYVFQTQAEFSVCPVCQRTYWGATHRERMLEDLRKFLE
;
A
#
# COMPACT_ATOMS: atom_id res chain seq x y z
N MET A 1 1.70 -11.89 10.22
CA MET A 1 1.40 -10.43 10.05
C MET A 1 1.42 -10.06 8.57
N LEU A 2 0.57 -9.11 8.14
CA LEU A 2 0.35 -8.74 6.73
C LEU A 2 1.04 -7.42 6.29
N GLY A 3 2.00 -6.89 7.06
CA GLY A 3 2.62 -5.60 6.75
C GLY A 3 3.34 -5.53 5.41
N LYS A 4 3.99 -6.63 4.97
CA LYS A 4 4.60 -6.70 3.63
C LYS A 4 3.55 -6.63 2.52
N LEU A 5 2.42 -7.32 2.69
CA LEU A 5 1.29 -7.27 1.76
C LEU A 5 0.71 -5.85 1.68
N ALA A 6 0.46 -5.21 2.82
CA ALA A 6 -0.05 -3.84 2.86
C ALA A 6 0.84 -2.87 2.08
N ARG A 7 2.17 -3.01 2.17
CA ARG A 7 3.10 -2.19 1.40
C ARG A 7 2.98 -2.42 -0.10
N TRP A 8 2.88 -3.68 -0.55
CA TRP A 8 2.71 -4.00 -1.97
C TRP A 8 1.35 -3.54 -2.51
N MET A 9 0.29 -3.67 -1.70
CA MET A 9 -1.02 -3.15 -2.09
C MET A 9 -1.00 -1.62 -2.26
N ARG A 10 -0.27 -0.88 -1.40
CA ARG A 10 -0.09 0.57 -1.60
C ARG A 10 0.70 0.90 -2.86
N THR A 11 1.68 0.06 -3.23
CA THR A 11 2.38 0.17 -4.53
C THR A 11 1.39 0.03 -5.69
N LEU A 12 0.43 -0.89 -5.57
CA LEU A 12 -0.66 -1.10 -6.52
C LEU A 12 -1.72 0.01 -6.53
N GLY A 13 -1.60 1.03 -5.67
CA GLY A 13 -2.55 2.14 -5.60
C GLY A 13 -3.76 1.90 -4.69
N TYR A 14 -3.90 0.72 -4.07
CA TYR A 14 -4.99 0.47 -3.13
C TYR A 14 -4.90 1.37 -1.90
N ASP A 15 -6.07 1.77 -1.39
CA ASP A 15 -6.22 2.42 -0.09
C ASP A 15 -6.10 1.38 1.03
N VAL A 16 -4.91 1.23 1.60
CA VAL A 16 -4.64 0.25 2.66
C VAL A 16 -4.13 0.89 3.93
N GLU A 17 -4.94 0.80 4.98
CA GLU A 17 -4.48 1.03 6.34
C GLU A 17 -3.86 -0.23 6.94
N TYR A 18 -2.83 -0.03 7.75
CA TYR A 18 -2.15 -1.11 8.46
C TYR A 18 -1.65 -0.56 9.78
N ASP A 19 -2.16 -1.12 10.87
CA ASP A 19 -1.80 -0.80 12.23
C ASP A 19 -1.55 -2.11 12.99
N THR A 20 -0.37 -2.23 13.60
CA THR A 20 0.03 -3.41 14.36
C THR A 20 -0.47 -3.40 15.81
N HIS A 21 -1.01 -2.28 16.26
CA HIS A 21 -1.44 -2.04 17.64
C HIS A 21 -2.96 -1.83 17.75
N ILE A 22 -3.69 -1.90 16.65
CA ILE A 22 -5.15 -1.76 16.66
C ILE A 22 -5.79 -3.01 17.27
N GLU A 23 -6.69 -2.80 18.23
CA GLU A 23 -7.51 -3.84 18.82
C GLU A 23 -8.59 -4.32 17.83
N ASP A 24 -8.92 -5.62 17.86
CA ASP A 24 -9.91 -6.23 16.95
C ASP A 24 -11.24 -5.47 16.90
N THR A 25 -11.73 -5.01 18.06
CA THR A 25 -13.00 -4.28 18.16
C THR A 25 -12.93 -2.94 17.43
N GLU A 26 -11.81 -2.21 17.57
CA GLU A 26 -11.61 -0.93 16.90
C GLU A 26 -11.38 -1.12 15.39
N LEU A 27 -10.65 -2.18 15.01
CA LEU A 27 -10.48 -2.56 13.60
C LEU A 27 -11.83 -2.80 12.92
N ILE A 28 -12.72 -3.57 13.55
CA ILE A 28 -14.08 -3.85 13.03
C ILE A 28 -14.91 -2.57 12.97
N LYS A 29 -14.86 -1.73 14.01
CA LYS A 29 -15.59 -0.46 14.07
C LYS A 29 -15.14 0.48 12.95
N ARG A 30 -13.83 0.69 12.78
CA ARG A 30 -13.26 1.50 11.71
C ARG A 30 -13.63 0.95 10.34
N ALA A 31 -13.44 -0.34 10.11
CA ALA A 31 -13.80 -0.96 8.83
C ALA A 31 -15.30 -0.80 8.51
N THR A 32 -16.16 -0.84 9.52
CA THR A 32 -17.60 -0.62 9.32
C THR A 32 -17.91 0.85 9.00
N ALA A 33 -17.37 1.79 9.78
CA ALA A 33 -17.60 3.22 9.62
C ALA A 33 -17.07 3.75 8.28
N GLU A 34 -15.90 3.26 7.85
CA GLU A 34 -15.23 3.70 6.62
C GLU A 34 -15.53 2.78 5.43
N GLN A 35 -16.46 1.83 5.58
CA GLN A 35 -16.86 0.87 4.55
C GLN A 35 -15.69 0.05 3.94
N ARG A 36 -14.67 -0.26 4.75
CA ARG A 36 -13.48 -1.02 4.33
C ARG A 36 -13.66 -2.53 4.48
N LEU A 37 -12.77 -3.25 3.79
CA LEU A 37 -12.57 -4.68 3.91
C LEU A 37 -11.37 -4.96 4.83
N ILE A 38 -11.52 -5.91 5.75
CA ILE A 38 -10.46 -6.38 6.65
C ILE A 38 -9.75 -7.55 5.99
N LEU A 39 -8.45 -7.42 5.75
CA LEU A 39 -7.60 -8.53 5.35
C LEU A 39 -6.99 -9.15 6.60
N THR A 40 -7.16 -10.46 6.77
CA THR A 40 -6.59 -11.16 7.92
C THR A 40 -6.21 -12.60 7.59
N ARG A 41 -5.23 -13.13 8.34
CA ARG A 41 -4.94 -14.57 8.42
C ARG A 41 -5.43 -15.19 9.74
N ASP A 42 -5.99 -14.38 10.62
CA ASP A 42 -6.50 -14.83 11.91
C ASP A 42 -7.93 -15.34 11.75
N THR A 43 -8.11 -16.65 11.91
CA THR A 43 -9.42 -17.31 11.86
C THR A 43 -10.31 -16.91 13.02
N ARG A 44 -9.76 -16.53 14.18
CA ARG A 44 -10.54 -16.07 15.35
C ARG A 44 -11.21 -14.75 15.07
N LEU A 45 -10.56 -13.86 14.31
CA LEU A 45 -11.15 -12.58 13.91
C LEU A 45 -12.35 -12.79 12.96
N ILE A 46 -12.28 -13.79 12.08
CA ILE A 46 -13.37 -14.15 11.15
C ILE A 46 -14.62 -14.61 11.91
N GLU A 47 -14.44 -15.35 13.01
CA GLU A 47 -15.56 -15.90 13.77
C GLU A 47 -16.41 -14.81 14.44
N ARG A 48 -15.84 -13.62 14.69
CA ARG A 48 -16.55 -12.47 15.29
C ARG A 48 -17.67 -11.98 14.37
N ARG A 49 -18.92 -11.95 14.87
CA ARG A 49 -20.12 -11.61 14.08
C ARG A 49 -20.02 -10.30 13.30
N GLY A 50 -19.39 -9.27 13.87
CA GLY A 50 -19.22 -7.96 13.22
C GLY A 50 -18.25 -7.95 12.04
N ALA A 51 -17.35 -8.93 11.95
CA ALA A 51 -16.33 -9.02 10.91
C ALA A 51 -16.77 -9.90 9.72
N ARG A 52 -17.66 -10.89 9.93
CA ARG A 52 -17.98 -11.94 8.95
C ARG A 52 -18.33 -11.47 7.54
N LYS A 53 -18.98 -10.31 7.39
CA LYS A 53 -19.39 -9.78 6.07
C LYS A 53 -18.34 -8.88 5.41
N ARG A 54 -17.24 -8.57 6.09
CA ARG A 54 -16.23 -7.59 5.68
C ARG A 54 -14.82 -8.12 5.81
N VAL A 55 -14.64 -9.43 5.90
CA VAL A 55 -13.30 -10.04 5.99
C VAL A 55 -12.97 -10.75 4.69
N PHE A 56 -11.76 -10.51 4.21
CA PHE A 56 -11.10 -11.30 3.19
C PHE A 56 -9.96 -12.10 3.82
N PHE A 57 -10.13 -13.42 3.86
CA PHE A 57 -9.14 -14.29 4.47
C PHE A 57 -7.96 -14.50 3.53
N ILE A 58 -6.75 -14.19 4.00
CA ILE A 58 -5.52 -14.43 3.27
C ILE A 58 -5.02 -15.84 3.59
N LYS A 59 -4.85 -16.68 2.56
CA LYS A 59 -4.58 -18.12 2.72
C LYS A 59 -3.10 -18.43 2.94
N SER A 60 -2.23 -17.70 2.26
CA SER A 60 -0.78 -18.00 2.23
C SER A 60 0.02 -17.13 3.21
N ASP A 61 1.21 -17.59 3.55
CA ASP A 61 2.23 -16.85 4.29
C ASP A 61 3.23 -16.14 3.37
N LEU A 62 3.25 -16.52 2.08
CA LEU A 62 4.16 -15.96 1.07
C LEU A 62 3.54 -14.72 0.45
N VAL A 63 4.23 -13.58 0.57
CA VAL A 63 3.70 -12.27 0.12
C VAL A 63 3.28 -12.24 -1.36
N GLY A 64 3.98 -12.97 -2.23
CA GLY A 64 3.61 -13.06 -3.65
C GLY A 64 2.25 -13.75 -3.84
N GLU A 65 2.02 -14.87 -3.17
CA GLU A 65 0.74 -15.57 -3.20
C GLU A 65 -0.39 -14.76 -2.54
N GLN A 66 -0.09 -14.05 -1.45
CA GLN A 66 -1.03 -13.14 -0.83
C GLN A 66 -1.45 -12.03 -1.80
N LEU A 67 -0.49 -11.45 -2.52
CA LEU A 67 -0.72 -10.39 -3.48
C LEU A 67 -1.53 -10.90 -4.69
N ARG A 68 -1.22 -12.09 -5.22
CA ARG A 68 -2.03 -12.74 -6.27
C ARG A 68 -3.46 -12.95 -5.83
N GLN A 69 -3.64 -13.47 -4.62
CA GLN A 69 -4.97 -13.72 -4.09
C GLN A 69 -5.80 -12.43 -4.03
N VAL A 70 -5.20 -11.34 -3.55
CA VAL A 70 -5.87 -10.04 -3.47
C VAL A 70 -6.11 -9.45 -4.85
N ALA A 71 -5.12 -9.44 -5.74
CA ALA A 71 -5.24 -8.87 -7.08
C ALA A 71 -6.22 -9.66 -7.97
N GLY A 72 -6.34 -10.98 -7.77
CA GLY A 72 -7.33 -11.80 -8.46
C GLY A 72 -8.77 -11.50 -8.03
N GLU A 73 -9.00 -11.19 -6.76
CA GLU A 73 -10.33 -10.80 -6.25
C GLU A 73 -10.64 -9.32 -6.52
N PHE A 74 -9.63 -8.46 -6.37
CA PHE A 74 -9.73 -7.01 -6.51
C PHE A 74 -8.70 -6.54 -7.53
N PRO A 75 -8.98 -6.59 -8.85
CA PRO A 75 -8.00 -6.20 -9.87
C PRO A 75 -7.46 -4.77 -9.63
N PRO A 76 -6.13 -4.56 -9.70
CA PRO A 76 -5.55 -3.23 -9.53
C PRO A 76 -5.88 -2.35 -10.73
N ASP A 77 -5.87 -1.04 -10.49
CA ASP A 77 -5.92 -0.02 -11.54
C ASP A 77 -4.50 0.46 -11.81
N ASP A 78 -3.99 0.16 -13.01
CA ASP A 78 -2.64 0.53 -13.42
C ASP A 78 -2.40 2.05 -13.40
N SER A 79 -3.46 2.86 -13.52
CA SER A 79 -3.37 4.32 -13.42
C SER A 79 -3.09 4.81 -11.99
N LEU A 80 -3.37 3.98 -10.98
CA LEU A 80 -3.16 4.28 -9.57
C LEU A 80 -1.82 3.77 -9.04
N LEU A 81 -1.02 3.10 -9.86
CA LEU A 81 0.30 2.59 -9.45
C LEU A 81 1.17 3.71 -8.89
N LEU A 82 1.74 3.47 -7.71
CA LEU A 82 2.69 4.36 -7.03
C LEU A 82 2.13 5.76 -6.72
N THR A 83 0.81 5.93 -6.70
CA THR A 83 0.15 7.20 -6.35
C THR A 83 0.03 7.42 -4.83
N ARG A 84 0.34 6.40 -4.02
CA ARG A 84 0.20 6.43 -2.56
C ARG A 84 1.52 6.30 -1.84
N CYS A 85 1.59 6.95 -0.67
CA CYS A 85 2.70 6.80 0.25
C CYS A 85 2.74 5.37 0.82
N LEU A 86 3.81 4.63 0.54
CA LEU A 86 4.01 3.28 1.07
C LEU A 86 4.03 3.20 2.60
N ARG A 87 4.28 4.31 3.30
CA ARG A 87 4.26 4.41 4.77
C ARG A 87 2.90 4.81 5.31
N CYS A 88 2.34 5.90 4.80
CA CYS A 88 1.16 6.56 5.37
C CYS A 88 -0.15 6.28 4.61
N ASN A 89 -0.09 5.61 3.46
CA ASN A 89 -1.23 5.38 2.56
C ASN A 89 -1.88 6.63 1.93
N ALA A 90 -1.49 7.84 2.35
CA ALA A 90 -1.95 9.09 1.76
C ALA A 90 -1.54 9.22 0.29
N LEU A 91 -2.40 9.83 -0.53
CA LEU A 91 -2.10 10.19 -1.90
C LEU A 91 -0.89 11.14 -1.95
N LEU A 92 0.02 10.86 -2.87
CA LEU A 92 1.18 11.70 -3.13
C LEU A 92 0.73 12.95 -3.88
N LYS A 93 1.43 14.06 -3.65
CA LYS A 93 1.21 15.31 -4.36
C LYS A 93 2.43 15.64 -5.17
N ASP A 94 2.24 15.95 -6.44
CA ASP A 94 3.33 16.44 -7.28
C ASP A 94 3.81 17.79 -6.78
N VAL A 95 5.13 17.98 -6.82
CA VAL A 95 5.77 19.19 -6.34
C VAL A 95 6.81 19.69 -7.34
N PRO A 96 7.03 21.02 -7.43
CA PRO A 96 8.10 21.56 -8.24
C PRO A 96 9.44 20.97 -7.83
N LYS A 97 10.29 20.63 -8.79
CA LYS A 97 11.62 20.05 -8.58
C LYS A 97 12.44 20.86 -7.58
N GLU A 98 12.40 22.19 -7.68
CA GLU A 98 13.11 23.13 -6.83
C GLU A 98 12.77 22.96 -5.35
N SER A 99 11.52 22.59 -5.04
CA SER A 99 11.04 22.42 -3.67
C SER A 99 11.67 21.24 -2.94
N VAL A 100 12.25 20.28 -3.68
CA VAL A 100 12.87 19.07 -3.11
C VAL A 100 14.39 19.11 -3.12
N LYS A 101 15.02 20.19 -3.61
CA LYS A 101 16.49 20.30 -3.75
C LYS A 101 17.27 19.96 -2.48
N ALA A 102 16.78 20.38 -1.31
CA ALA A 102 17.40 20.09 -0.02
C ALA A 102 16.92 18.77 0.63
N LYS A 103 15.93 18.10 0.04
CA LYS A 103 15.27 16.89 0.58
C LYS A 103 15.72 15.60 -0.10
N VAL A 104 16.43 15.69 -1.23
CA VAL A 104 16.91 14.53 -1.99
C VAL A 104 18.43 14.63 -2.24
N PRO A 105 19.12 13.51 -2.47
CA PRO A 105 20.54 13.54 -2.85
C PRO A 105 20.78 14.37 -4.11
N PRO A 106 21.92 15.09 -4.24
CA PRO A 106 22.21 15.93 -5.40
C PRO A 106 22.10 15.21 -6.75
N TYR A 107 22.55 13.94 -6.81
CA TYR A 107 22.43 13.11 -8.02
C TYR A 107 20.98 12.87 -8.43
N VAL A 108 20.09 12.61 -7.46
CA VAL A 108 18.65 12.44 -7.72
C VAL A 108 18.05 13.75 -8.22
N PHE A 109 18.37 14.87 -7.57
CA PHE A 109 17.92 16.18 -8.02
C PHE A 109 18.38 16.49 -9.46
N GLN A 110 19.62 16.13 -9.82
CA GLN A 110 20.13 16.38 -11.17
C GLN A 110 19.47 15.47 -12.22
N THR A 111 19.26 14.20 -11.92
CA THR A 111 18.81 13.18 -12.90
C THR A 111 17.31 13.05 -13.05
N GLN A 112 16.52 13.47 -12.06
CA GLN A 112 15.07 13.27 -12.06
C GLN A 112 14.33 14.58 -12.38
N ALA A 113 13.27 14.48 -13.17
CA ALA A 113 12.43 15.62 -13.55
C ALA A 113 11.21 15.76 -12.63
N GLU A 114 10.60 14.63 -12.27
CA GLU A 114 9.32 14.59 -11.56
C GLU A 114 9.50 14.12 -10.12
N PHE A 115 8.78 14.79 -9.22
CA PHE A 115 8.81 14.50 -7.80
C PHE A 115 7.42 14.60 -7.21
N SER A 116 7.12 13.69 -6.30
CA SER A 116 5.89 13.73 -5.51
C SER A 116 6.24 13.61 -4.02
N VAL A 117 5.44 14.23 -3.16
CA VAL A 117 5.66 14.24 -1.70
C VAL A 117 4.41 13.76 -0.99
N CYS A 118 4.60 12.95 0.05
CA CYS A 118 3.52 12.60 0.96
C CYS A 118 3.19 13.80 1.86
N PRO A 119 1.94 14.31 1.88
CA PRO A 119 1.58 15.45 2.71
C PRO A 119 1.65 15.16 4.21
N VAL A 120 1.58 13.88 4.61
CA VAL A 120 1.57 13.45 6.02
C VAL A 120 2.99 13.30 6.57
N CYS A 121 3.82 12.45 5.95
CA CYS A 121 5.17 12.17 6.46
C CYS A 121 6.30 12.89 5.74
N GLN A 122 5.99 13.75 4.76
CA GLN A 122 6.96 14.55 4.01
C GLN A 122 8.00 13.74 3.22
N ARG A 123 7.78 12.44 3.03
CA ARG A 123 8.66 11.59 2.22
C ARG A 123 8.53 11.96 0.75
N THR A 124 9.67 12.17 0.10
CA THR A 124 9.77 12.45 -1.34
C THR A 124 9.90 11.15 -2.14
N TYR A 125 9.25 11.11 -3.29
CA TYR A 125 9.21 10.03 -4.26
C TYR A 125 9.62 10.58 -5.63
N TRP A 126 10.25 9.74 -6.46
CA TRP A 126 10.70 10.09 -7.82
C TRP A 126 10.82 8.81 -8.67
N GLY A 127 10.83 8.98 -9.99
CA GLY A 127 10.93 7.90 -10.98
C GLY A 127 12.33 7.31 -11.14
N ALA A 128 12.91 6.71 -10.10
CA ALA A 128 14.19 6.01 -10.21
C ALA A 128 14.04 4.52 -10.58
N THR A 129 15.16 3.87 -10.91
CA THR A 129 15.28 2.41 -11.17
C THR A 129 14.68 1.51 -10.08
N HIS A 130 14.51 2.00 -8.85
CA HIS A 130 13.80 1.28 -7.81
C HIS A 130 12.32 1.07 -8.15
N ARG A 131 11.68 2.01 -8.87
CA ARG A 131 10.34 1.87 -9.44
C ARG A 131 10.28 0.71 -10.43
N GLU A 132 11.22 0.64 -11.35
CA GLU A 132 11.28 -0.42 -12.37
C GLU A 132 11.43 -1.79 -11.73
N ARG A 133 12.38 -1.94 -10.79
CA ARG A 133 12.55 -3.20 -10.04
C ARG A 133 11.32 -3.59 -9.23
N MET A 134 10.65 -2.62 -8.60
CA MET A 134 9.39 -2.88 -7.89
C MET A 134 8.29 -3.36 -8.85
N LEU A 135 8.21 -2.81 -10.06
CA LEU A 135 7.26 -3.25 -11.08
C LEU A 135 7.62 -4.63 -11.66
N GLU A 136 8.90 -4.96 -11.79
CA GLU A 136 9.36 -6.30 -12.16
C GLU A 136 8.99 -7.35 -11.10
N ASP A 137 9.27 -7.06 -9.83
CA ASP A 137 8.87 -7.93 -8.73
C ASP A 137 7.35 -8.10 -8.68
N LEU A 138 6.60 -7.02 -8.93
CA LEU A 138 5.15 -7.06 -9.01
C LEU A 138 4.67 -7.98 -10.14
N ARG A 139 5.27 -7.90 -11.34
CA ARG A 139 4.94 -8.79 -12.46
C ARG A 139 5.20 -10.25 -12.10
N LYS A 140 6.35 -10.57 -11.51
CA LYS A 140 6.68 -11.94 -11.05
C LYS A 140 5.72 -12.45 -9.99
N PHE A 141 5.20 -11.56 -9.15
CA PHE A 141 4.17 -11.93 -8.20
C PHE A 141 2.83 -12.15 -8.87
N LEU A 142 2.49 -11.47 -9.96
CA LEU A 142 1.16 -11.58 -10.59
C LEU A 142 1.09 -12.64 -11.70
N GLU A 143 2.23 -13.15 -12.18
CA GLU A 143 2.35 -14.41 -12.92
C GLU A 143 1.96 -15.62 -12.05
#